data_AF-A0A966D5L0-F1
#
_entry.id   AF-A0A966D5L0-F1
#
_cell.length_a   1.000
_cell.length_b   1.000
_cell.length_c   1.000
_cell.angle_alpha   90.00
_cell.angle_beta   90.00
_cell.angle_gamma   90.00
#
_symmetry.space_group_name_H-M   'P 1'
#
loop_
_entity.id
_entity.type
_entity.pdbx_description
1 polymer ?
#
loop_
_entity_poly.entity_id
_entity_poly.type
_entity_poly.pdbx_seq_one_letter_code
_entity_poly.pdbx_strand_id
1 'polypeptide(L)'
;NKIKQWFNKERREENIVQGKASFEAELRHANIAMAAVSAGEVLPQVLKKVSFNSLDEMYAAIGYGGMLLEGLVAVIAIGTVMISGSIAKGGPTITYAEGLGQFAGLIGISPAIGTSMGLLALNSFLLTSLDTATRLARYQLQELTGMKLDRYTATIVGVALAMVLLFYKTGGKPAWALIWPVFGAANQLVAALALLAIGVWITKGLKKDAKFVMIPMVFMLVTTVAALFLLIKANLNNLLLSGMSVVLLVLAIMLVKEAWDVLKSDDLTAAKPR
;
A
#
# COMPACT_ATOMS: atom_id res chain seq x y z
N ASN A 1 -3.82 19.11 25.16
CA ASN A 1 -4.14 17.89 24.39
C ASN A 1 -2.95 16.93 24.42
N LYS A 2 -2.86 16.07 25.45
CA LYS A 2 -1.71 15.15 25.65
C LYS A 2 -1.54 14.14 24.51
N ILE A 3 -2.65 13.77 23.84
CA ILE A 3 -2.66 12.87 22.68
C ILE A 3 -1.94 13.49 21.48
N LYS A 4 -2.20 14.78 21.17
CA LYS A 4 -1.51 15.48 20.07
C LYS A 4 0.00 15.62 20.33
N GLN A 5 0.38 15.92 21.58
CA GLN A 5 1.79 16.00 21.97
C GLN A 5 2.49 14.64 21.88
N TRP A 6 1.79 13.56 22.26
CA TRP A 6 2.31 12.20 22.14
C TRP A 6 2.53 11.80 20.67
N PHE A 7 1.53 12.01 19.80
CA PHE A 7 1.67 11.74 18.36
C PHE A 7 2.78 12.56 17.70
N ASN A 8 2.89 13.85 18.05
CA ASN A 8 3.95 14.71 17.52
C ASN A 8 5.34 14.29 18.00
N LYS A 9 5.44 13.62 19.15
CA LYS A 9 6.72 13.10 19.67
C LYS A 9 7.10 11.79 18.99
N GLU A 10 6.15 10.87 18.86
CA GLU A 10 6.39 9.54 18.27
C GLU A 10 6.73 9.63 16.78
N ARG A 11 6.02 10.49 16.04
CA ARG A 11 6.20 10.66 14.59
C ARG A 11 7.21 11.74 14.22
N ARG A 12 7.90 12.34 15.21
CA ARG A 12 8.85 13.42 14.95
C ARG A 12 9.98 12.97 14.04
N GLU A 13 10.51 11.77 14.28
CA GLU A 13 11.61 11.21 13.48
C GLU A 13 11.16 10.95 12.04
N GLU A 14 9.97 10.38 11.84
CA GLU A 14 9.36 10.21 10.51
C GLU A 14 9.20 11.56 9.79
N ASN A 15 8.68 12.57 10.50
CA ASN A 15 8.48 13.91 9.95
C ASN A 15 9.80 14.58 9.57
N ILE A 16 10.87 14.37 10.34
CA ILE A 16 12.21 14.89 10.01
C ILE A 16 12.72 14.23 8.74
N VAL A 17 12.60 12.91 8.61
CA VAL A 17 13.05 12.18 7.42
C VAL A 17 12.27 12.64 6.18
N GLN A 18 10.95 12.72 6.27
CA GLN A 18 10.10 13.15 5.17
C GLN A 18 10.34 14.62 4.81
N GLY A 19 10.45 15.50 5.80
CA GLY A 19 10.71 16.92 5.59
C GLY A 19 12.08 17.20 5.00
N LYS A 20 13.11 16.43 5.40
CA LYS A 20 14.44 16.48 4.79
C LYS A 20 14.38 16.07 3.31
N ALA A 21 13.70 14.97 2.99
CA ALA A 21 13.55 14.51 1.62
C ALA A 21 12.84 15.54 0.73
N SER A 22 11.73 16.13 1.21
CA SER A 22 11.01 17.19 0.50
C SER A 22 11.84 18.45 0.32
N PHE A 23 12.60 18.87 1.35
CA PHE A 23 13.48 20.03 1.27
C PHE A 23 14.63 19.80 0.28
N GLU A 24 15.27 18.63 0.30
CA GLU A 24 16.32 18.27 -0.65
C GLU A 24 15.79 18.20 -2.08
N ALA A 25 14.56 17.71 -2.29
CA ALA A 25 13.92 17.70 -3.59
C ALA A 25 13.74 19.13 -4.13
N GLU A 26 13.26 20.06 -3.29
CA GLU A 26 13.06 21.47 -3.69
C GLU A 26 14.39 22.17 -3.99
N LEU A 27 15.43 21.92 -3.19
CA LEU A 27 16.77 22.44 -3.47
C LEU A 27 17.32 21.92 -4.80
N ARG A 28 17.11 20.64 -5.11
CA ARG A 28 17.49 20.07 -6.41
C ARG A 28 16.70 20.70 -7.56
N HIS A 29 15.40 20.97 -7.38
CA HIS A 29 14.60 21.69 -8.36
C HIS A 29 15.08 23.12 -8.59
N ALA A 30 15.56 23.80 -7.53
CA ALA A 30 16.19 25.11 -7.61
C ALA A 30 17.65 25.07 -8.08
N ASN A 31 18.20 23.89 -8.40
CA ASN A 31 19.59 23.64 -8.78
C ASN A 31 20.61 24.08 -7.70
N ILE A 32 20.21 24.04 -6.42
CA ILE A 32 21.01 24.37 -5.24
C ILE A 32 21.48 23.06 -4.58
N ALA A 33 22.79 22.91 -4.37
CA ALA A 33 23.33 21.77 -3.64
C ALA A 33 23.07 21.89 -2.14
N MET A 34 22.69 20.79 -1.48
CA MET A 34 22.46 20.75 -0.02
C MET A 34 23.69 21.24 0.77
N ALA A 35 24.90 20.96 0.27
CA ALA A 35 26.15 21.44 0.85
C ALA A 35 26.26 22.98 0.92
N ALA A 36 25.65 23.70 -0.02
CA ALA A 36 25.67 25.16 -0.04
C ALA A 36 24.75 25.77 1.03
N VAL A 37 23.68 25.07 1.42
CA VAL A 37 22.73 25.49 2.45
C VAL A 37 23.20 25.10 3.85
N SER A 38 23.91 23.97 3.97
CA SER A 38 24.56 23.52 5.21
C SER A 38 25.88 24.23 5.50
N ALA A 39 26.36 25.10 4.61
CA ALA A 39 27.55 25.91 4.83
C ALA A 39 27.35 26.82 6.06
N GLY A 40 28.36 26.89 6.93
CA GLY A 40 28.26 27.46 8.28
C GLY A 40 27.80 28.93 8.36
N GLU A 41 27.90 29.69 7.28
CA GLU A 41 27.47 31.09 7.22
C GLU A 41 26.01 31.27 6.77
N VAL A 42 25.50 30.37 5.92
CA VAL A 42 24.17 30.48 5.29
C VAL A 42 23.09 29.91 6.21
N LEU A 43 23.40 28.81 6.90
CA LEU A 43 22.45 28.09 7.73
C LEU A 43 21.84 28.95 8.86
N PRO A 44 22.62 29.73 9.65
CA PRO A 44 22.07 30.59 10.70
C PRO A 44 21.17 31.71 10.15
N GLN A 45 21.48 32.23 8.95
CA GLN A 45 20.69 33.28 8.31
C GLN A 45 19.34 32.74 7.83
N VAL A 46 19.34 31.53 7.24
CA VAL A 46 18.11 30.84 6.82
C VAL A 46 17.24 30.55 8.03
N LEU A 47 17.78 29.89 9.06
CA LEU A 47 17.05 29.52 10.28
C LEU A 47 16.42 30.73 10.98
N LYS A 48 17.14 31.86 11.04
CA LYS A 48 16.60 33.13 11.56
C LYS A 48 15.46 33.68 10.70
N LYS A 49 15.56 33.60 9.38
CA LYS A 49 14.54 34.10 8.45
C LYS A 49 13.26 33.26 8.48
N VAL A 50 13.37 31.96 8.64
CA VAL A 50 12.21 31.04 8.79
C VAL A 50 11.76 30.85 10.24
N SER A 51 12.41 31.53 11.20
CA SER A 51 12.06 31.49 12.63
C SER A 51 12.10 30.09 13.27
N PHE A 52 13.05 29.24 12.84
CA PHE A 52 13.31 27.94 13.45
C PHE A 52 14.65 27.94 14.18
N ASN A 53 14.77 27.20 15.29
CA ASN A 53 16.00 27.17 16.08
C ASN A 53 16.99 26.10 15.61
N SER A 54 16.51 25.10 14.87
CA SER A 54 17.33 24.02 14.32
C SER A 54 16.81 23.52 12.97
N LEU A 55 17.70 22.88 12.22
CA LEU A 55 17.40 22.25 10.93
C LEU A 55 16.38 21.12 11.07
N ASP A 56 16.47 20.33 12.14
CA ASP A 56 15.55 19.24 12.44
C ASP A 56 14.14 19.74 12.80
N GLU A 57 14.01 20.90 13.47
CA GLU A 57 12.70 21.52 13.69
C GLU A 57 12.06 21.98 12.40
N MET A 58 12.85 22.57 11.49
CA MET A 58 12.40 22.95 10.16
C MET A 58 11.95 21.72 9.37
N TYR A 59 12.75 20.64 9.37
CA TYR A 59 12.37 19.39 8.71
C TYR A 59 11.12 18.75 9.32
N ALA A 60 11.02 18.67 10.65
CA ALA A 60 9.83 18.17 11.31
C ALA A 60 8.57 18.97 10.93
N ALA A 61 8.69 20.30 10.82
CA ALA A 61 7.59 21.17 10.41
C ALA A 61 7.18 20.94 8.94
N ILE A 62 8.16 20.78 8.03
CA ILE A 62 7.91 20.48 6.62
C ILE A 62 7.23 19.11 6.47
N GLY A 63 7.72 18.07 7.15
CA GLY A 63 7.12 16.74 7.11
C GLY A 63 5.70 16.71 7.67
N TYR A 64 5.46 17.39 8.80
CA TYR A 64 4.11 17.55 9.35
C TYR A 64 3.18 18.33 8.40
N GLY A 65 3.69 19.38 7.75
CA GLY A 65 2.95 20.13 6.72
C GLY A 65 2.55 19.26 5.53
N GLY A 66 3.43 18.36 5.08
CA GLY A 66 3.12 17.38 4.03
C GLY A 66 1.94 16.49 4.39
N MET A 67 1.91 15.96 5.61
CA MET A 67 0.78 15.14 6.08
C MET A 67 -0.55 15.90 6.13
N LEU A 68 -0.54 17.20 6.47
CA LEU A 68 -1.75 18.02 6.45
C LEU A 68 -2.27 18.22 5.02
N LEU A 69 -1.38 18.40 4.05
CA LEU A 69 -1.75 18.52 2.64
C LEU A 69 -2.29 17.21 2.07
N GLU A 70 -1.70 16.07 2.42
CA GLU A 70 -2.24 14.74 2.06
C GLU A 70 -3.67 14.55 2.61
N GLY A 71 -3.89 14.90 3.88
CA GLY A 71 -5.21 14.87 4.49
C GLY A 71 -6.21 15.81 3.82
N LEU A 72 -5.77 17.01 3.43
CA LEU A 72 -6.60 17.96 2.68
C LEU A 72 -7.00 17.40 1.30
N VAL A 73 -6.05 16.81 0.56
CA VAL A 73 -6.33 16.16 -0.73
C VAL A 73 -7.32 15.01 -0.55
N ALA A 74 -7.20 14.23 0.53
CA ALA A 74 -8.15 13.16 0.83
C ALA A 74 -9.56 13.69 1.10
N VAL A 75 -9.70 14.79 1.86
CA VAL A 75 -11.01 15.43 2.11
C VAL A 75 -11.60 15.98 0.82
N ILE A 76 -10.80 16.63 -0.02
CA ILE A 76 -11.24 17.10 -1.33
C ILE A 76 -11.70 15.92 -2.17
N ALA A 77 -10.92 14.84 -2.26
CA ALA A 77 -11.27 13.65 -3.04
C ALA A 77 -12.57 12.99 -2.59
N ILE A 78 -12.86 12.96 -1.28
CA ILE A 78 -14.14 12.46 -0.78
C ILE A 78 -15.26 13.45 -1.13
N GLY A 79 -15.03 14.75 -0.94
CA GLY A 79 -15.96 15.82 -1.29
C GLY A 79 -16.38 15.78 -2.76
N THR A 80 -15.42 15.59 -3.67
CA THR A 80 -15.67 15.51 -5.11
C THR A 80 -16.52 14.29 -5.48
N VAL A 81 -16.28 13.13 -4.86
CA VAL A 81 -17.08 11.92 -5.08
C VAL A 81 -18.49 12.07 -4.53
N MET A 82 -18.64 12.69 -3.35
CA MET A 82 -19.97 12.95 -2.76
C MET A 82 -20.78 13.94 -3.60
N ILE A 83 -20.14 14.98 -4.13
CA ILE A 83 -20.77 15.99 -5.01
C ILE A 83 -21.20 15.35 -6.34
N SER A 84 -20.40 14.44 -6.88
CA SER A 84 -20.74 13.73 -8.13
C SER A 84 -21.96 12.81 -7.98
N GLY A 85 -22.20 12.25 -6.78
CA GLY A 85 -23.43 11.54 -6.39
C GLY A 85 -23.70 10.20 -7.10
N SER A 86 -23.11 9.96 -8.27
CA SER A 86 -23.24 8.72 -9.05
C SER A 86 -21.99 8.47 -9.90
N ILE A 87 -21.76 7.23 -10.33
CA ILE A 87 -20.67 6.94 -11.26
C ILE A 87 -21.05 7.46 -12.65
N ALA A 88 -20.31 8.45 -13.14
CA ALA A 88 -20.51 9.07 -14.44
C ALA A 88 -20.34 8.06 -15.61
N LYS A 89 -20.98 8.36 -16.75
CA LYS A 89 -20.82 7.61 -18.00
C LYS A 89 -19.38 7.79 -18.53
N GLY A 90 -18.50 6.91 -18.10
CA GLY A 90 -17.05 7.04 -18.30
C GLY A 90 -16.22 6.33 -17.23
N GLY A 91 -16.86 5.90 -16.13
CA GLY A 91 -16.24 5.14 -15.08
C GLY A 91 -15.60 6.01 -13.99
N PRO A 92 -14.96 5.40 -12.98
CA PRO A 92 -14.51 6.08 -11.77
C PRO A 92 -13.55 7.25 -12.02
N THR A 93 -12.73 7.16 -13.05
CA THR A 93 -11.75 8.20 -13.41
C THR A 93 -12.42 9.50 -13.81
N ILE A 94 -13.46 9.42 -14.64
CA ILE A 94 -14.20 10.59 -15.10
C ILE A 94 -15.08 11.13 -13.98
N THR A 95 -15.71 10.26 -13.18
CA THR A 95 -16.48 10.66 -11.99
C THR A 95 -15.65 11.53 -11.03
N TYR A 96 -14.41 11.12 -10.75
CA TYR A 96 -13.50 11.90 -9.91
C TYR A 96 -13.16 13.26 -10.53
N ALA A 97 -12.83 13.28 -11.83
CA ALA A 97 -12.49 14.50 -12.54
C ALA A 97 -13.67 15.49 -12.56
N GLU A 98 -14.87 15.02 -12.88
CA GLU A 98 -16.10 15.84 -12.86
C GLU A 98 -16.40 16.37 -11.46
N GLY A 99 -16.28 15.53 -10.44
CA GLY A 99 -16.41 15.94 -9.04
C GLY A 99 -15.40 17.03 -8.67
N LEU A 100 -14.15 16.91 -9.12
CA LEU A 100 -13.11 17.94 -8.92
C LEU A 100 -13.44 19.22 -9.67
N GLY A 101 -14.00 19.13 -10.88
CA GLY A 101 -14.52 20.28 -11.62
C GLY A 101 -15.61 21.02 -10.86
N GLN A 102 -16.58 20.31 -10.30
CA GLN A 102 -17.66 20.90 -9.52
C GLN A 102 -17.14 21.54 -8.21
N PHE A 103 -16.21 20.87 -7.53
CA PHE A 103 -15.54 21.43 -6.36
C PHE A 103 -14.72 22.68 -6.70
N ALA A 104 -13.99 22.66 -7.83
CA ALA A 104 -13.26 23.82 -8.35
C ALA A 104 -14.20 25.01 -8.64
N GLY A 105 -15.43 24.73 -9.09
CA GLY A 105 -16.49 25.72 -9.24
C GLY A 105 -16.85 26.45 -7.95
N LEU A 106 -16.83 25.76 -6.80
CA LEU A 106 -17.14 26.36 -5.49
C LEU A 106 -16.09 27.40 -5.05
N ILE A 107 -14.85 27.26 -5.52
CA ILE A 107 -13.73 28.15 -5.22
C ILE A 107 -13.47 29.19 -6.33
N GLY A 108 -14.39 29.33 -7.30
CA GLY A 108 -14.34 30.33 -8.36
C GLY A 108 -13.48 29.93 -9.57
N ILE A 109 -13.04 28.68 -9.69
CA ILE A 109 -12.33 28.16 -10.85
C ILE A 109 -13.34 27.57 -11.84
N SER A 110 -13.13 27.78 -13.14
CA SER A 110 -13.98 27.17 -14.17
C SER A 110 -14.04 25.64 -14.01
N PRO A 111 -15.24 25.03 -13.95
CA PRO A 111 -15.39 23.58 -13.81
C PRO A 111 -14.69 22.77 -14.91
N ALA A 112 -14.54 23.33 -16.11
CA ALA A 112 -13.81 22.71 -17.21
C ALA A 112 -12.31 22.58 -16.92
N ILE A 113 -11.71 23.60 -16.30
CA ILE A 113 -10.30 23.59 -15.89
C ILE A 113 -10.11 22.60 -14.74
N GLY A 114 -11.00 22.63 -13.74
CA GLY A 114 -10.95 21.69 -12.62
C GLY A 114 -11.07 20.22 -13.05
N THR A 115 -11.97 19.94 -13.99
CA THR A 115 -12.12 18.58 -14.56
C THR A 115 -10.86 18.14 -15.30
N SER A 116 -10.28 19.02 -16.11
CA SER A 116 -9.04 18.72 -16.85
C SER A 116 -7.86 18.45 -15.90
N MET A 117 -7.72 19.28 -14.85
CA MET A 117 -6.69 19.08 -13.82
C MET A 117 -6.90 17.77 -13.05
N GLY A 118 -8.14 17.43 -12.71
CA GLY A 118 -8.46 16.18 -12.02
C GLY A 118 -8.16 14.95 -12.84
N LEU A 119 -8.48 14.99 -14.14
CA LEU A 119 -8.17 13.91 -15.07
C LEU A 119 -6.66 13.72 -15.25
N LEU A 120 -5.90 14.82 -15.40
CA LEU A 120 -4.44 14.77 -15.51
C LEU A 120 -3.79 14.23 -14.23
N ALA A 121 -4.19 14.74 -13.07
CA ALA A 121 -3.66 14.29 -11.78
C ALA A 121 -3.96 12.81 -11.54
N LEU A 122 -5.19 12.36 -11.78
CA LEU A 122 -5.59 10.97 -11.59
C LEU A 122 -4.88 10.04 -12.57
N ASN A 123 -4.78 10.41 -13.85
CA ASN A 123 -4.06 9.61 -14.85
C ASN A 123 -2.57 9.50 -14.53
N SER A 124 -1.93 10.60 -14.10
CA SER A 124 -0.52 10.59 -13.68
C SER A 124 -0.29 9.67 -12.48
N PHE A 125 -1.17 9.73 -11.48
CA PHE A 125 -1.13 8.85 -10.31
C PHE A 125 -1.31 7.37 -10.69
N LEU A 126 -2.29 7.08 -11.56
CA LEU A 126 -2.55 5.73 -12.06
C LEU A 126 -1.36 5.18 -12.84
N LEU A 127 -0.73 5.98 -13.71
CA LEU A 127 0.44 5.57 -14.49
C LEU A 127 1.66 5.31 -13.61
N THR A 128 1.90 6.14 -12.60
CA THR A 128 3.01 5.94 -11.64
C THR A 128 2.81 4.66 -10.82
N SER A 129 1.57 4.40 -10.40
CA SER A 129 1.21 3.18 -9.69
C SER A 129 1.34 1.95 -10.60
N LEU A 130 0.93 2.06 -11.86
CA LEU A 130 1.04 1.01 -12.87
C LEU A 130 2.50 0.67 -13.20
N ASP A 131 3.37 1.67 -13.35
CA ASP A 131 4.82 1.47 -13.54
C ASP A 131 5.42 0.72 -12.34
N THR A 132 5.09 1.15 -11.13
CA THR A 132 5.55 0.48 -9.91
C THR A 132 5.03 -0.95 -9.82
N ALA A 133 3.75 -1.19 -10.14
CA ALA A 133 3.13 -2.51 -10.10
C ALA A 133 3.71 -3.46 -11.16
N THR A 134 3.91 -3.00 -12.39
CA THR A 134 4.52 -3.81 -13.47
C THR A 134 5.97 -4.15 -13.17
N ARG A 135 6.71 -3.21 -12.55
CA ARG A 135 8.07 -3.46 -12.06
C ARG A 135 8.09 -4.52 -10.95
N LEU A 136 7.20 -4.42 -9.97
CA LEU A 136 7.10 -5.41 -8.89
C LEU A 136 6.68 -6.79 -9.42
N ALA A 137 5.69 -6.85 -10.31
CA ALA A 137 5.26 -8.10 -10.94
C ALA A 137 6.41 -8.80 -11.67
N ARG A 138 7.25 -8.03 -12.38
CA ARG A 138 8.46 -8.56 -13.00
C ARG A 138 9.40 -9.18 -11.96
N TYR A 139 9.69 -8.49 -10.86
CA TYR A 139 10.58 -9.03 -9.83
C TYR A 139 10.02 -10.33 -9.22
N GLN A 140 8.72 -10.39 -8.94
CA GLN A 140 8.09 -11.63 -8.46
C GLN A 140 8.21 -12.78 -9.47
N LEU A 141 8.06 -12.53 -10.77
CA LEU A 141 8.24 -13.56 -11.80
C LEU A 141 9.69 -14.02 -11.93
N GLN A 142 10.65 -13.10 -11.80
CA GLN A 142 12.07 -13.44 -11.81
C GLN A 142 12.44 -14.28 -10.59
N GLU A 143 11.93 -13.95 -9.41
CA GLU A 143 12.14 -14.72 -8.19
C GLU A 143 11.51 -16.12 -8.27
N LEU A 144 10.26 -16.23 -8.73
CA LEU A 144 9.57 -17.52 -8.90
C LEU A 144 10.28 -18.47 -9.88
N THR A 145 11.02 -17.92 -10.84
CA THR A 145 11.78 -18.71 -11.83
C THR A 145 13.24 -18.91 -11.46
N GLY A 146 13.65 -18.50 -10.25
CA GLY A 146 15.03 -18.62 -9.79
C GLY A 146 16.01 -17.78 -10.62
N MET A 147 15.59 -16.58 -11.04
CA MET A 147 16.35 -15.62 -11.85
C MET A 147 16.70 -16.10 -13.26
N LYS A 148 16.03 -17.13 -13.77
CA LYS A 148 16.28 -17.67 -15.12
C LYS A 148 15.65 -16.82 -16.24
N LEU A 149 14.58 -16.08 -15.94
CA LEU A 149 13.97 -15.16 -16.92
C LEU A 149 14.71 -13.80 -16.96
N ASP A 150 15.01 -13.35 -18.18
CA ASP A 150 15.51 -12.01 -18.43
C ASP A 150 14.44 -10.93 -18.16
N ARG A 151 14.91 -9.69 -18.00
CA ARG A 151 14.08 -8.53 -17.65
C ARG A 151 12.94 -8.30 -18.66
N TYR A 152 13.20 -8.50 -19.96
CA TYR A 152 12.24 -8.18 -21.00
C TYR A 152 11.19 -9.27 -21.10
N THR A 153 11.59 -10.54 -21.11
CA THR A 153 10.64 -11.66 -21.11
C THR A 153 9.75 -11.65 -19.86
N ALA A 154 10.31 -11.40 -18.67
CA ALA A 154 9.52 -11.32 -17.45
C ALA A 154 8.49 -10.17 -17.48
N THR A 155 8.85 -9.03 -18.09
CA THR A 155 7.91 -7.90 -18.28
C THR A 155 6.81 -8.27 -19.27
N ILE A 156 7.17 -8.85 -20.43
CA ILE A 156 6.21 -9.22 -21.47
C ILE A 156 5.23 -10.27 -20.94
N VAL A 157 5.72 -11.31 -20.26
CA VAL A 157 4.89 -12.35 -19.65
C VAL A 157 3.96 -11.76 -18.60
N GLY A 158 4.47 -10.89 -17.72
CA GLY A 158 3.66 -10.24 -16.68
C GLY A 158 2.55 -9.36 -17.26
N VAL A 159 2.87 -8.53 -18.25
CA VAL A 159 1.90 -7.65 -18.92
C VAL A 159 0.90 -8.46 -19.74
N ALA A 160 1.34 -9.48 -20.47
CA ALA A 160 0.46 -10.36 -21.24
C ALA A 160 -0.53 -11.09 -20.32
N LEU A 161 -0.07 -11.61 -19.18
CA LEU A 161 -0.92 -12.27 -18.20
C LEU A 161 -1.93 -11.29 -17.59
N ALA A 162 -1.50 -10.07 -17.25
CA ALA A 162 -2.41 -9.01 -16.79
C ALA A 162 -3.47 -8.63 -17.85
N MET A 163 -3.07 -8.54 -19.13
CA MET A 163 -4.01 -8.27 -20.23
C MET A 163 -5.01 -9.41 -20.42
N VAL A 164 -4.54 -10.67 -20.39
CA VAL A 164 -5.44 -11.83 -20.47
C VAL A 164 -6.45 -11.79 -19.33
N LEU A 165 -6.04 -11.51 -18.10
CA LEU A 165 -6.95 -11.39 -16.95
C LEU A 165 -7.91 -10.20 -17.07
N LEU A 166 -7.52 -9.11 -17.71
CA LEU A 166 -8.41 -7.96 -17.95
C LEU A 166 -9.52 -8.28 -18.95
N PHE A 167 -9.20 -9.00 -20.03
CA PHE A 167 -10.16 -9.33 -21.09
C PHE A 167 -10.88 -10.66 -20.87
N TYR A 168 -10.38 -11.53 -19.98
CA TYR A 168 -11.05 -12.77 -19.62
C TYR A 168 -12.31 -12.47 -18.81
N LYS A 169 -13.45 -12.92 -19.34
CA LYS A 169 -14.76 -12.82 -18.69
C LYS A 169 -15.19 -14.20 -18.28
N THR A 170 -15.52 -14.36 -16.99
CA THR A 170 -16.06 -15.62 -16.46
C THR A 170 -17.44 -15.33 -15.87
N GLY A 171 -18.48 -15.98 -16.39
CA GLY A 171 -19.85 -15.77 -15.92
C GLY A 171 -20.39 -14.34 -16.09
N GLY A 172 -19.95 -13.61 -17.13
CA GLY A 172 -20.42 -12.26 -17.44
C GLY A 172 -19.77 -11.13 -16.61
N LYS A 173 -18.89 -11.46 -15.65
CA LYS A 173 -18.11 -10.49 -14.87
C LYS A 173 -16.63 -10.51 -15.31
N PRO A 174 -15.93 -9.37 -15.31
CA PRO A 174 -14.51 -9.34 -15.63
C PRO A 174 -13.70 -10.07 -14.54
N ALA A 175 -12.67 -10.82 -14.92
CA ALA A 175 -11.94 -11.69 -14.01
C ALA A 175 -11.24 -10.94 -12.86
N TRP A 176 -10.80 -9.68 -13.07
CA TRP A 176 -10.22 -8.87 -11.99
C TRP A 176 -11.18 -8.67 -10.81
N ALA A 177 -12.49 -8.51 -11.07
CA ALA A 177 -13.50 -8.34 -10.02
C ALA A 177 -13.72 -9.64 -9.24
N LEU A 178 -13.49 -10.78 -9.90
CA LEU A 178 -13.57 -12.11 -9.31
C LEU A 178 -12.32 -12.45 -8.49
N ILE A 179 -11.14 -11.93 -8.85
CA ILE A 179 -9.89 -12.10 -8.09
C ILE A 179 -9.91 -11.30 -6.79
N TRP A 180 -10.68 -10.21 -6.72
CA TRP A 180 -10.69 -9.30 -5.58
C TRP A 180 -10.88 -9.98 -4.21
N PRO A 181 -11.86 -10.90 -4.02
CA PRO A 181 -12.01 -11.61 -2.75
C PRO A 181 -10.86 -12.60 -2.46
N VAL A 182 -10.31 -13.23 -3.51
CA VAL A 182 -9.15 -14.15 -3.40
C VAL A 182 -7.92 -13.40 -2.90
N PHE A 183 -7.71 -12.18 -3.40
CA PHE A 183 -6.62 -11.30 -2.95
C PHE A 183 -6.77 -10.95 -1.46
N GLY A 184 -8.01 -10.68 -1.01
CA GLY A 184 -8.30 -10.47 0.40
C GLY A 184 -7.89 -11.67 1.27
N ALA A 185 -8.24 -12.89 0.86
CA ALA A 185 -7.84 -14.10 1.57
C ALA A 185 -6.32 -14.33 1.56
N ALA A 186 -5.64 -14.10 0.43
CA ALA A 186 -4.18 -14.21 0.35
C ALA A 186 -3.47 -13.26 1.32
N ASN A 187 -3.94 -12.01 1.42
CA ASN A 187 -3.39 -11.04 2.37
C ASN A 187 -3.60 -11.46 3.82
N GLN A 188 -4.74 -12.07 4.14
CA GLN A 188 -4.98 -12.61 5.48
C GLN A 188 -4.00 -13.75 5.81
N LEU A 189 -3.60 -14.58 4.84
CA LEU A 189 -2.59 -15.62 5.05
C LEU A 189 -1.20 -15.04 5.35
N VAL A 190 -0.78 -14.00 4.62
CA VAL A 190 0.50 -13.31 4.88
C VAL A 190 0.48 -12.64 6.27
N ALA A 191 -0.64 -12.02 6.64
CA ALA A 191 -0.81 -11.45 7.97
C ALA A 191 -0.77 -12.52 9.07
N ALA A 192 -1.39 -13.68 8.84
CA ALA A 192 -1.31 -14.81 9.77
C ALA A 192 0.12 -15.34 9.93
N LEU A 193 0.90 -15.43 8.84
CA LEU A 193 2.32 -15.79 8.88
C LEU A 193 3.14 -14.78 9.70
N ALA A 194 2.89 -13.48 9.51
CA ALA A 194 3.57 -12.44 10.26
C ALA A 194 3.25 -12.51 11.76
N LEU A 195 1.97 -12.69 12.12
CA LEU A 195 1.56 -12.86 13.51
C LEU A 195 2.14 -14.13 14.13
N LEU A 196 2.23 -15.23 13.36
CA LEU A 196 2.88 -16.45 13.80
C LEU A 196 4.37 -16.20 14.10
N ALA A 197 5.11 -15.56 13.19
CA ALA A 197 6.52 -15.26 13.38
C ALA A 197 6.75 -14.39 14.63
N ILE A 198 5.95 -13.34 14.82
CA ILE A 198 6.00 -12.47 16.01
C ILE A 198 5.61 -13.25 17.27
N GLY A 199 4.56 -14.06 17.20
CA GLY A 199 4.09 -14.88 18.33
C GLY A 199 5.15 -15.89 18.79
N VAL A 200 5.83 -16.54 17.84
CA VAL A 200 6.93 -17.47 18.12
C VAL A 200 8.14 -16.73 18.70
N TRP A 201 8.47 -15.56 18.17
CA TRP A 201 9.56 -14.74 18.73
C TRP A 201 9.28 -14.28 20.17
N ILE A 202 8.05 -13.86 20.48
CA ILE A 202 7.68 -13.45 21.85
C ILE A 202 7.68 -14.66 22.81
N THR A 203 7.09 -15.79 22.39
CA THR A 203 7.02 -16.99 23.23
C THR A 203 8.37 -17.64 23.46
N LYS A 204 9.17 -17.83 22.41
CA LYS A 204 10.44 -18.56 22.50
C LYS A 204 11.66 -17.66 22.68
N GLY A 205 11.70 -16.51 22.00
CA GLY A 205 12.80 -15.56 22.10
C GLY A 205 12.75 -14.75 23.39
N LEU A 206 11.59 -14.12 23.68
CA LEU A 206 11.42 -13.30 24.89
C LEU A 206 10.90 -14.07 26.10
N LYS A 207 10.49 -15.34 25.94
CA LYS A 207 9.91 -16.18 27.01
C LYS A 207 8.70 -15.54 27.70
N LYS A 208 7.88 -14.80 26.94
CA LYS A 208 6.67 -14.12 27.42
C LYS A 208 5.40 -14.70 26.78
N ASP A 209 4.28 -14.55 27.47
CA ASP A 209 2.98 -14.94 26.94
C ASP A 209 2.59 -14.09 25.72
N ALA A 210 2.62 -14.69 24.53
CA ALA A 210 2.22 -14.04 23.28
C ALA A 210 0.71 -14.14 22.98
N LYS A 211 -0.13 -14.42 23.98
CA LYS A 211 -1.58 -14.65 23.79
C LYS A 211 -2.25 -13.51 23.02
N PHE A 212 -1.82 -12.26 23.26
CA PHE A 212 -2.31 -11.08 22.55
C PHE A 212 -2.07 -11.13 21.02
N VAL A 213 -1.03 -11.82 20.56
CA VAL A 213 -0.72 -11.99 19.12
C VAL A 213 -1.31 -13.28 18.57
N MET A 214 -1.26 -14.36 19.37
CA MET A 214 -1.71 -15.69 18.97
C MET A 214 -3.24 -15.78 18.80
N ILE A 215 -4.02 -15.09 19.64
CA ILE A 215 -5.49 -15.10 19.55
C ILE A 215 -5.97 -14.46 18.23
N PRO A 216 -5.54 -13.24 17.85
CA PRO A 216 -5.86 -12.67 16.53
C PRO A 216 -5.42 -13.55 15.37
N MET A 217 -4.28 -14.23 15.48
CA MET A 217 -3.75 -15.11 14.44
C MET A 217 -4.66 -16.32 14.21
N VAL A 218 -5.09 -17.01 15.25
CA VAL A 218 -6.03 -18.15 15.13
C VAL A 218 -7.38 -17.68 14.57
N PHE A 219 -7.92 -16.57 15.06
CA PHE A 219 -9.16 -16.01 14.53
C PHE A 219 -9.05 -15.67 13.03
N MET A 220 -7.93 -15.07 12.64
CA MET A 220 -7.65 -14.75 11.24
C MET A 220 -7.56 -16.02 10.38
N LEU A 221 -6.91 -17.09 10.85
CA LEU A 221 -6.84 -18.36 10.11
C LEU A 221 -8.21 -19.01 9.93
N VAL A 222 -9.01 -19.07 10.99
CA VAL A 222 -10.37 -19.65 10.92
C VAL A 222 -11.24 -18.87 9.93
N THR A 223 -11.22 -17.53 10.01
CA THR A 223 -12.00 -16.69 9.10
C THR A 223 -11.50 -16.77 7.66
N THR A 224 -10.19 -16.88 7.43
CA THR A 224 -9.60 -17.05 6.10
C THR A 224 -10.00 -18.39 5.46
N VAL A 225 -9.88 -19.50 6.21
CA VAL A 225 -10.27 -20.83 5.73
C VAL A 225 -11.77 -20.86 5.41
N ALA A 226 -12.61 -20.33 6.30
CA ALA A 226 -14.05 -20.24 6.06
C ALA A 226 -14.38 -19.41 4.80
N ALA A 227 -13.74 -18.25 4.63
CA ALA A 227 -13.92 -17.40 3.46
C ALA A 227 -13.52 -18.12 2.16
N LEU A 228 -12.41 -18.85 2.14
CA LEU A 228 -11.96 -19.62 0.98
C LEU A 228 -12.95 -20.76 0.63
N PHE A 229 -13.47 -21.48 1.63
CA PHE A 229 -14.51 -22.49 1.40
C PHE A 229 -15.79 -21.90 0.80
N LEU A 230 -16.25 -20.77 1.33
CA LEU A 230 -17.42 -20.07 0.80
C LEU A 230 -17.19 -19.59 -0.63
N LEU A 231 -15.99 -19.09 -0.91
CA LEU A 231 -15.62 -18.59 -2.24
C LEU A 231 -15.59 -19.72 -3.28
N ILE A 232 -15.04 -20.89 -2.93
CA ILE A 232 -15.04 -22.09 -3.76
C ILE A 232 -16.47 -22.53 -4.06
N LYS A 233 -17.30 -22.68 -3.02
CA LYS A 233 -18.70 -23.13 -3.16
C LYS A 233 -19.52 -22.19 -4.06
N ALA A 234 -19.31 -20.89 -3.92
CA ALA A 234 -20.01 -19.87 -4.71
C ALA A 234 -19.55 -19.83 -6.18
N ASN A 235 -18.38 -20.37 -6.51
CA ASN A 235 -17.74 -20.20 -7.82
C ASN A 235 -17.32 -21.53 -8.46
N LEU A 236 -17.98 -22.64 -8.14
CA LEU A 236 -17.68 -23.98 -8.68
C LEU A 236 -17.70 -24.02 -10.22
N ASN A 237 -18.53 -23.19 -10.87
CA ASN A 237 -18.62 -23.12 -12.34
C ASN A 237 -17.47 -22.30 -12.98
N ASN A 238 -16.69 -21.57 -12.20
CA ASN A 238 -15.60 -20.71 -12.66
C ASN A 238 -14.25 -21.36 -12.31
N LEU A 239 -13.72 -22.18 -13.22
CA LEU A 239 -12.52 -22.97 -12.99
C LEU A 239 -11.30 -22.14 -12.56
N LEU A 240 -11.10 -20.95 -13.17
CA LEU A 240 -10.01 -20.05 -12.81
C LEU A 240 -10.08 -19.63 -11.33
N LEU A 241 -11.28 -19.23 -10.88
CA LEU A 241 -11.48 -18.70 -9.55
C LEU A 241 -11.46 -19.82 -8.49
N SER A 242 -12.19 -20.90 -8.76
CA SER A 242 -12.19 -22.07 -7.88
C SER A 242 -10.79 -22.67 -7.78
N GLY A 243 -10.03 -22.73 -8.88
CA GLY A 243 -8.65 -23.23 -8.90
C GLY A 243 -7.72 -22.39 -8.03
N MET A 244 -7.70 -21.07 -8.21
CA MET A 244 -6.90 -20.17 -7.35
C MET A 244 -7.29 -20.27 -5.88
N SER A 245 -8.59 -20.35 -5.59
CA SER A 245 -9.09 -20.46 -4.20
C SER A 245 -8.70 -21.79 -3.55
N VAL A 246 -8.68 -22.88 -4.32
CA VAL A 246 -8.20 -24.19 -3.86
C VAL A 246 -6.71 -24.15 -3.56
N VAL A 247 -5.90 -23.53 -4.43
CA VAL A 247 -4.46 -23.34 -4.19
C VAL A 247 -4.23 -22.57 -2.88
N LEU A 248 -4.94 -21.46 -2.67
CA LEU A 248 -4.86 -20.71 -1.41
C LEU A 248 -5.35 -21.51 -0.20
N LEU A 249 -6.37 -22.34 -0.36
CA LEU A 249 -6.87 -23.20 0.72
C LEU A 249 -5.81 -24.24 1.13
N VAL A 250 -5.12 -24.83 0.15
CA VAL A 250 -3.99 -25.74 0.42
C VAL A 250 -2.88 -25.00 1.17
N LEU A 251 -2.51 -23.79 0.73
CA LEU A 251 -1.51 -22.96 1.42
C LEU A 251 -1.95 -22.59 2.84
N ALA A 252 -3.23 -22.28 3.05
CA ALA A 252 -3.78 -22.00 4.37
C ALA A 252 -3.65 -23.21 5.31
N ILE A 253 -3.99 -24.40 4.83
CA ILE A 253 -3.86 -25.65 5.60
C ILE A 253 -2.38 -25.95 5.90
N MET A 254 -1.48 -25.76 4.92
CA MET A 254 -0.04 -25.89 5.14
C MET A 254 0.46 -24.93 6.23
N LEU A 255 -0.03 -23.68 6.24
CA LEU A 255 0.36 -22.71 7.25
C LEU A 255 -0.18 -23.04 8.64
N VAL A 256 -1.40 -23.57 8.74
CA VAL A 256 -1.94 -24.09 10.01
C VAL A 256 -1.06 -25.23 10.54
N LYS A 257 -0.60 -26.11 9.65
CA LYS A 257 0.32 -27.20 10.02
C LYS A 257 1.66 -26.65 10.51
N GLU A 258 2.28 -25.73 9.77
CA GLU A 258 3.54 -25.09 10.15
C GLU A 258 3.40 -24.37 11.51
N ALA A 259 2.31 -23.63 11.71
CA ALA A 259 2.02 -22.98 12.98
C ALA A 259 1.95 -23.99 14.13
N TRP A 260 1.29 -25.12 13.93
CA TRP A 260 1.17 -26.17 14.93
C TRP A 260 2.52 -26.83 15.25
N ASP A 261 3.30 -27.15 14.23
CA ASP A 261 4.62 -27.78 14.35
C ASP A 261 5.62 -26.84 15.05
N VAL A 262 5.60 -25.55 14.71
CA VAL A 262 6.44 -24.54 15.36
C VAL A 262 6.03 -24.29 16.81
N LEU A 263 4.73 -24.32 17.14
CA LEU A 263 4.29 -24.13 18.53
C LEU A 263 4.58 -25.34 19.43
N LYS A 264 4.61 -26.56 18.87
CA LYS A 264 4.93 -27.78 19.62
C LYS A 264 6.43 -28.05 19.77
N SER A 265 7.26 -27.57 18.85
CA SER A 265 8.70 -27.79 18.94
C SER A 265 9.32 -26.92 20.04
N ASP A 266 10.07 -27.49 20.98
CA ASP A 266 10.81 -26.70 22.00
C ASP A 266 12.08 -26.05 21.41
N ASP A 267 12.47 -26.45 20.22
CA ASP A 267 13.74 -26.08 19.61
C ASP A 267 13.56 -24.99 18.53
N LEU A 268 14.20 -23.83 18.73
CA LEU A 268 14.23 -22.72 17.78
C LEU A 268 15.03 -23.05 16.50
N THR A 269 15.68 -24.21 16.45
CA THR A 269 16.55 -24.65 15.35
C THR A 269 15.83 -25.49 14.28
N ALA A 270 14.57 -25.89 14.51
CA ALA A 270 13.84 -26.79 13.60
C ALA A 270 13.35 -26.11 12.30
N ALA A 271 13.35 -24.78 12.22
CA ALA A 271 13.00 -24.03 11.00
C ALA A 271 14.21 -23.91 10.04
N LYS A 272 14.89 -25.02 9.74
CA LYS A 272 15.72 -25.07 8.53
C LYS A 272 14.81 -25.49 7.38
N PRO A 273 14.59 -24.64 6.36
CA PRO A 273 13.91 -25.07 5.15
C PRO A 273 14.72 -26.23 4.56
N ARG A 274 14.05 -27.36 4.35
CA ARG A 274 14.56 -28.41 3.46
C ARG A 274 14.30 -28.02 2.02
#